data_AF-A0A842UJ21-F1
#
_entry.id   AF-A0A842UJ21-F1
#
_cell.length_a   1.000
_cell.length_b   1.000
_cell.length_c   1.000
_cell.angle_alpha   90.00
_cell.angle_beta   90.00
_cell.angle_gamma   90.00
#
_symmetry.space_group_name_H-M   'P 1'
#
loop_
_entity.id
_entity.type
_entity.pdbx_description
1 polymer ?
#
loop_
_entity_poly.entity_id
_entity_poly.type
_entity_poly.pdbx_seq_one_letter_code
_entity_poly.pdbx_strand_id
1 'polypeptide(L)'
;MIKARNGLKRILRKLYKKDRTGYNQVMEKMNEILTCEKIEHYKNLRKPLQHLKRVQIGSFVLTFRYDKKEDKITFYDYDHHDKIYK
;
A
#
# COMPACT_ATOMS: atom_id res chain seq x y z
N MET A 1 10.79 -3.17 11.05
CA MET A 1 11.07 -1.95 10.26
C MET A 1 10.20 -1.95 9.00
N ILE A 2 9.27 -0.99 8.87
CA ILE A 2 8.36 -0.89 7.72
C ILE A 2 9.19 -0.62 6.45
N LYS A 3 9.16 -1.53 5.46
CA LYS A 3 9.78 -1.26 4.16
C LYS A 3 8.77 -0.61 3.21
N ALA A 4 8.97 0.68 2.94
CA ALA A 4 8.29 1.40 1.87
C ALA A 4 9.29 1.76 0.77
N ARG A 5 8.90 1.61 -0.51
CA ARG A 5 9.70 2.08 -1.64
C ARG A 5 9.80 3.62 -1.66
N ASN A 6 10.85 4.14 -2.30
CA ASN A 6 11.14 5.57 -2.35
C ASN A 6 9.98 6.40 -2.96
N GLY A 7 9.24 5.82 -3.93
CA GLY A 7 8.03 6.41 -4.50
C GLY A 7 6.96 6.70 -3.45
N LEU A 8 6.53 5.65 -2.73
CA LEU A 8 5.56 5.78 -1.63
C LEU A 8 6.05 6.73 -0.53
N LYS A 9 7.33 6.66 -0.12
CA LYS A 9 7.88 7.61 0.87
C LYS A 9 7.75 9.07 0.43
N ARG A 10 7.90 9.35 -0.88
CA ARG A 10 7.70 10.69 -1.44
C ARG A 10 6.22 11.09 -1.42
N ILE A 11 5.31 10.18 -1.72
CA ILE A 11 3.86 10.42 -1.66
C ILE A 11 3.42 10.68 -0.22
N LEU A 12 3.82 9.84 0.73
CA LEU A 12 3.54 10.01 2.15
C LEU A 12 4.05 11.36 2.69
N ARG A 13 5.26 11.79 2.32
CA ARG A 13 5.77 13.13 2.68
C ARG A 13 4.93 14.27 2.11
N LYS A 14 4.38 14.11 0.90
CA LYS A 14 3.48 15.11 0.30
C LYS A 14 2.13 15.13 1.01
N LEU A 15 1.54 13.96 1.27
CA LEU A 15 0.29 13.84 2.04
C LEU A 15 0.46 14.45 3.43
N TYR A 16 1.51 14.08 4.17
CA TYR A 16 1.78 14.64 5.50
C TYR A 16 1.75 16.18 5.54
N LYS A 17 2.26 16.82 4.49
CA LYS A 17 2.34 18.29 4.38
C LYS A 17 1.07 18.95 3.86
N LYS A 18 0.29 18.28 2.99
CA LYS A 18 -0.80 18.90 2.22
C LYS A 18 -2.19 18.35 2.55
N ASP A 19 -2.25 17.12 3.03
CA ASP A 19 -3.47 16.38 3.35
C ASP A 19 -3.19 15.43 4.52
N ARG A 20 -3.34 15.97 5.73
CA ARG A 20 -3.04 15.20 6.94
C ARG A 20 -4.02 14.06 7.15
N THR A 21 -5.27 14.24 6.73
CA THR A 21 -6.32 13.22 6.81
C THR A 21 -5.97 12.03 5.93
N GLY A 22 -5.65 12.26 4.65
CA GLY A 22 -5.21 11.20 3.74
C GLY A 22 -3.94 10.51 4.22
N TYR A 23 -2.98 11.26 4.79
CA TYR A 23 -1.80 10.64 5.41
C TYR A 23 -2.19 9.68 6.54
N ASN A 24 -3.02 10.12 7.50
CA ASN A 24 -3.42 9.30 8.63
C ASN A 24 -4.17 8.04 8.18
N GLN A 25 -5.08 8.15 7.22
CA GLN A 25 -5.80 7.00 6.65
C GLN A 25 -4.87 5.97 6.03
N VAL A 26 -3.83 6.41 5.30
CA VAL A 26 -2.82 5.50 4.74
C VAL A 26 -2.01 4.84 5.85
N MET A 27 -1.59 5.59 6.87
CA MET A 27 -0.82 5.05 7.98
C MET A 27 -1.60 4.02 8.80
N GLU A 28 -2.87 4.30 9.11
CA GLU A 28 -3.77 3.36 9.77
C GLU A 28 -3.93 2.08 8.95
N LYS A 29 -4.13 2.21 7.64
CA LYS A 29 -4.25 1.05 6.77
C LYS A 29 -2.96 0.23 6.66
N MET A 30 -1.80 0.90 6.63
CA MET A 30 -0.51 0.21 6.69
C MET A 30 -0.36 -0.56 8.00
N ASN A 31 -0.79 0.00 9.12
CA ASN A 31 -0.75 -0.68 10.42
C ASN A 31 -1.66 -1.90 10.45
N GLU A 32 -2.91 -1.78 9.97
CA GLU A 32 -3.85 -2.91 9.83
C GLU A 32 -3.24 -4.06 9.02
N ILE A 33 -2.60 -3.74 7.89
CA ILE A 33 -1.93 -4.71 7.03
C ILE A 33 -0.77 -5.39 7.78
N LEU A 34 0.01 -4.64 8.55
CA LEU A 34 1.15 -5.16 9.32
C LEU A 34 0.73 -6.05 10.49
N THR A 35 -0.43 -5.81 11.08
CA THR A 35 -0.98 -6.59 12.19
C THR A 35 -1.96 -7.68 11.72
N CYS A 36 -2.14 -7.86 10.41
CA CYS A 36 -3.09 -8.81 9.86
C CYS A 36 -2.53 -10.24 9.91
N GLU A 37 -3.16 -11.12 10.71
CA GLU A 37 -2.80 -12.54 10.79
C GLU A 37 -3.00 -13.29 9.46
N LYS A 38 -3.95 -12.85 8.63
CA LYS A 38 -4.34 -13.51 7.38
C LYS A 38 -4.04 -12.67 6.15
N ILE A 39 -2.84 -12.12 6.04
CA ILE A 39 -2.39 -11.25 4.94
C ILE A 39 -2.72 -11.75 3.51
N GLU A 40 -2.92 -13.06 3.33
CA GLU A 40 -3.30 -13.63 2.04
C GLU A 40 -4.71 -13.27 1.56
N HIS A 41 -5.61 -12.84 2.46
CA HIS A 41 -6.98 -12.47 2.11
C HIS A 41 -7.06 -11.23 1.19
N TYR A 42 -6.02 -10.39 1.18
CA TYR A 42 -5.98 -9.21 0.31
C TYR A 42 -5.83 -9.64 -1.15
N LYS A 43 -6.70 -9.05 -1.99
CA LYS A 43 -6.75 -9.32 -3.43
C LYS A 43 -5.47 -8.83 -4.11
N ASN A 44 -5.07 -9.56 -5.14
CA ASN A 44 -4.00 -9.12 -6.02
C ASN A 44 -4.50 -8.04 -7.00
N LEU A 45 -3.59 -7.25 -7.56
CA LEU A 45 -3.85 -6.47 -8.76
C LEU A 45 -4.12 -7.39 -9.97
N ARG A 46 -4.75 -6.83 -11.00
CA ARG A 46 -4.92 -7.53 -12.29
C ARG A 46 -3.58 -7.61 -13.04
N LYS A 47 -3.52 -8.46 -14.08
CA LYS A 47 -2.38 -8.55 -15.00
C LYS A 47 -1.99 -7.15 -15.52
N PRO A 48 -0.69 -6.80 -15.61
CA PRO A 48 0.50 -7.65 -15.34
C PRO A 48 1.00 -7.61 -13.87
N LEU A 49 0.31 -6.89 -12.98
CA LEU A 49 0.78 -6.59 -11.63
C LEU A 49 0.31 -7.61 -10.57
N GLN A 50 -0.09 -8.83 -10.96
CA GLN A 50 -0.67 -9.81 -10.02
C GLN A 50 0.24 -10.26 -8.86
N HIS A 51 1.53 -9.90 -8.92
CA HIS A 51 2.49 -10.14 -7.84
C HIS A 51 2.36 -9.14 -6.67
N LEU A 52 1.53 -8.10 -6.82
CA LEU A 52 1.21 -7.12 -5.80
C LEU A 52 -0.22 -7.32 -5.28
N LYS A 53 -0.37 -7.20 -3.97
CA LYS A 53 -1.65 -7.08 -3.27
C LYS A 53 -2.10 -5.63 -3.26
N ARG A 54 -3.42 -5.42 -3.22
CA ARG A 54 -4.05 -4.09 -3.22
C ARG A 54 -5.05 -3.92 -2.10
N VAL A 55 -5.12 -2.71 -1.56
CA VAL A 55 -6.20 -2.27 -0.66
C VAL A 55 -6.72 -0.93 -1.13
N GLN A 56 -8.04 -0.79 -1.19
CA GLN A 56 -8.71 0.46 -1.54
C GLN A 56 -8.83 1.35 -0.30
N ILE A 57 -8.52 2.63 -0.46
CA ILE A 57 -8.67 3.69 0.54
C ILE A 57 -9.38 4.85 -0.18
N GLY A 58 -10.71 4.92 -0.04
CA GLY A 58 -11.54 5.84 -0.84
C GLY A 58 -11.37 5.58 -2.35
N SER A 59 -10.98 6.60 -3.10
CA SER A 59 -10.72 6.51 -4.56
C SER A 59 -9.30 6.04 -4.91
N PHE A 60 -8.44 5.85 -3.92
CA PHE A 60 -7.03 5.49 -4.07
C PHE A 60 -6.78 4.02 -3.72
N VAL A 61 -5.65 3.51 -4.18
CA VAL A 61 -5.22 2.14 -3.97
C VAL A 61 -3.82 2.13 -3.38
N LEU A 62 -3.67 1.51 -2.22
CA LEU A 62 -2.38 1.17 -1.62
C LEU A 62 -1.95 -0.20 -2.11
N THR A 63 -0.73 -0.32 -2.62
CA THR A 63 -0.15 -1.58 -3.09
C THR A 63 0.99 -2.05 -2.22
N PHE A 64 1.07 -3.36 -2.02
CA PHE A 64 2.12 -3.98 -1.23
C PHE A 64 2.41 -5.40 -1.71
N ARG A 65 3.56 -5.94 -1.31
CA ARG A 65 3.91 -7.36 -1.46
C ARG A 65 4.13 -7.95 -0.09
N TYR A 66 3.60 -9.14 0.12
CA TYR A 66 3.98 -9.98 1.24
C TYR A 66 4.96 -11.06 0.77
N ASP A 67 6.10 -11.15 1.44
CA ASP A 67 7.09 -12.20 1.24
C ASP A 67 6.97 -13.21 2.37
N LYS A 68 6.40 -14.38 2.08
CA LYS A 68 6.18 -15.46 3.05
C LYS A 68 7.49 -16.01 3.62
N LYS A 69 8.56 -16.03 2.84
CA LYS A 69 9.83 -16.63 3.27
C LYS A 69 10.54 -15.76 4.30
N GLU A 70 10.42 -14.44 4.14
CA GLU A 70 11.00 -13.46 5.06
C GLU A 70 10.00 -12.92 6.10
N ASP A 71 8.75 -13.40 6.08
CA ASP A 71 7.61 -12.85 6.80
C ASP A 71 7.55 -11.32 6.77
N LYS A 72 7.53 -10.77 5.55
CA LYS A 72 7.83 -9.36 5.33
C LYS A 72 6.91 -8.67 4.37
N ILE A 73 6.43 -7.51 4.80
CA ILE A 73 5.58 -6.64 3.98
C ILE A 73 6.41 -5.50 3.42
N THR A 74 6.33 -5.31 2.11
CA THR A 74 6.91 -4.16 1.41
C THR A 74 5.80 -3.36 0.74
N PHE A 75 5.65 -2.10 1.08
CA PHE A 75 4.69 -1.19 0.46
C PHE A 75 5.31 -0.49 -0.75
N TYR A 76 4.58 -0.49 -1.86
CA TYR A 76 5.07 -0.08 -3.18
C TYR A 76 4.61 1.32 -3.55
N ASP A 77 3.29 1.52 -3.59
CA ASP A 77 2.72 2.77 -4.11
C ASP A 77 1.32 3.07 -3.56
N TYR A 78 0.90 4.33 -3.70
CA TYR A 78 -0.43 4.84 -3.35
C TYR A 78 -0.90 5.86 -4.40
N ASP A 79 -1.83 5.47 -5.26
CA ASP A 79 -2.36 6.33 -6.33
C ASP A 79 -3.81 6.00 -6.68
N HIS A 80 -4.44 6.82 -7.52
CA HIS A 80 -5.79 6.62 -8.01
C HIS A 80 -5.90 5.30 -8.78
N HIS A 81 -7.05 4.62 -8.68
CA HIS A 81 -7.28 3.34 -9.33
C HIS A 81 -7.06 3.38 -10.86
N ASP A 82 -7.31 4.51 -11.51
CA ASP A 82 -7.07 4.68 -12.96
C ASP A 82 -5.60 4.76 -13.35
N LYS A 83 -4.72 5.12 -12.40
CA LYS A 83 -3.29 5.32 -12.65
C LYS A 83 -2.46 4.10 -12.28
N ILE A 84 -2.95 3.27 -11.36
CA ILE A 84 -2.18 2.12 -10.87
C ILE A 84 -1.98 1.01 -11.90
N TYR A 85 -2.71 1.07 -13.02
CA TYR A 85 -2.59 0.16 -14.15
C TYR A 85 -1.96 0.80 -15.40
N LYS A 86 -1.58 2.08 -15.33
CA LYS A 86 -0.94 2.79 -16.44
C LYS A 86 0.58 2.66 -16.39
#